data_AF-A0AAD4G7K6-F1
#
_entry.id   AF-A0AAD4G7K6-F1
#
_cell.length_a   1.000
_cell.length_b   1.000
_cell.length_c   1.000
_cell.angle_alpha   90.00
_cell.angle_beta   90.00
_cell.angle_gamma   90.00
#
_symmetry.space_group_name_H-M   'P 1'
#
loop_
_entity.id
_entity.type
_entity.pdbx_description
1 polymer ?
#
loop_
_entity_poly.entity_id
_entity_poly.type
_entity_poly.pdbx_seq_one_letter_code
_entity_poly.pdbx_strand_id
1 'polypeptide(L)'
;IDDRDRRDRIELQTEHWTTQMPRLVDAYLEYRSRDSGDGFPPLDDAEPPLLPSSGTINNIELVDLFVFPTLAISIRTLSAFRQAHRTCPRFNIQAQCKALCHLHNFTVAFDIYLEIIHHVEQRMQKALGRDAPDWRLHNECPACFYRLEDEPSLTFDWLVSIDGNNSLKRWDTSLYGVKPLEDSRTSRSTYWLSEEDVDRFKDEVK
;
A
#
# COMPACT_ATOMS: atom_id res chain seq x y z
N ILE A 1 5.18 28.77 -20.45
CA ILE A 1 6.17 27.91 -19.77
C ILE A 1 5.47 27.44 -18.50
N ASP A 2 5.50 26.15 -18.21
CA ASP A 2 4.94 25.62 -16.97
C ASP A 2 5.98 25.88 -15.87
N ASP A 3 5.67 26.80 -14.95
CA ASP A 3 6.59 27.22 -13.89
C ASP A 3 6.61 26.24 -12.70
N ARG A 4 5.77 25.19 -12.75
CA ARG A 4 5.69 24.15 -11.73
C ARG A 4 6.92 23.27 -11.78
N ASP A 5 7.49 23.00 -10.62
CA ASP A 5 8.59 22.06 -10.51
C ASP A 5 8.07 20.61 -10.53
N ARG A 6 9.01 19.65 -10.55
CA ARG A 6 8.64 18.22 -10.50
C ARG A 6 7.87 17.85 -9.23
N ARG A 7 8.13 18.54 -8.11
CA ARG A 7 7.54 18.29 -6.80
C ARG A 7 6.10 18.78 -6.76
N ASP A 8 5.84 20.00 -7.23
CA ASP A 8 4.49 20.58 -7.40
C ASP A 8 3.59 19.63 -8.20
N ARG A 9 4.14 19.02 -9.26
CA ARG A 9 3.42 18.05 -10.08
C ARG A 9 3.09 16.76 -9.35
N ILE A 10 3.97 16.28 -8.47
CA ILE A 10 3.75 15.04 -7.69
C ILE A 10 2.73 15.29 -6.58
N GLU A 11 2.78 16.44 -5.92
CA GLU A 11 1.82 16.82 -4.87
C GLU A 11 0.41 16.94 -5.44
N LEU A 12 0.24 17.73 -6.51
CA LEU A 12 -1.04 17.82 -7.21
C LEU A 12 -1.56 16.45 -7.65
N GLN A 13 -0.68 15.60 -8.20
CA GLN A 13 -1.06 14.24 -8.58
C GLN A 13 -1.54 13.43 -7.36
N THR A 14 -0.88 13.57 -6.21
CA THR A 14 -1.25 12.89 -4.96
C THR A 14 -2.61 13.37 -4.44
N GLU A 15 -2.88 14.68 -4.46
CA GLU A 15 -4.15 15.26 -4.07
C GLU A 15 -5.30 14.78 -4.97
N HIS A 16 -5.06 14.74 -6.28
CA HIS A 16 -6.04 14.23 -7.22
C HIS A 16 -6.33 12.73 -7.03
N TRP A 17 -5.32 11.92 -6.73
CA TRP A 17 -5.53 10.50 -6.39
C TRP A 17 -6.31 10.34 -5.09
N THR A 18 -5.96 11.12 -4.06
CA THR A 18 -6.66 11.13 -2.77
C THR A 18 -8.16 11.39 -2.95
N THR A 19 -8.52 12.35 -3.81
CA THR A 19 -9.92 12.69 -4.12
C THR A 19 -10.67 11.53 -4.79
N GLN A 20 -9.99 10.74 -5.62
CA GLN A 20 -10.59 9.64 -6.38
C GLN A 20 -10.59 8.30 -5.66
N MET A 21 -9.74 8.16 -4.62
CA MET A 21 -9.48 6.90 -3.94
C MET A 21 -10.75 6.18 -3.43
N PRO A 22 -11.75 6.85 -2.81
CA PRO A 22 -12.95 6.17 -2.35
C PRO A 22 -13.69 5.44 -3.48
N ARG A 23 -13.81 6.07 -4.65
CA ARG A 23 -14.47 5.50 -5.84
C ARG A 23 -13.67 4.33 -6.43
N LEU A 24 -12.35 4.45 -6.46
CA LEU A 24 -11.47 3.38 -6.95
C LEU A 24 -11.54 2.14 -6.05
N VAL A 25 -11.64 2.34 -4.74
CA VAL A 25 -11.80 1.26 -3.76
C VAL A 25 -13.17 0.58 -3.91
N ASP A 26 -14.24 1.35 -4.04
CA ASP A 26 -15.59 0.82 -4.26
C ASP A 26 -15.65 0.00 -5.55
N ALA A 27 -15.11 0.55 -6.64
CA ALA A 27 -15.02 -0.16 -7.91
C ALA A 27 -14.20 -1.44 -7.75
N TYR A 28 -13.03 -1.39 -7.09
CA TYR A 28 -12.20 -2.58 -6.89
C TYR A 28 -12.95 -3.69 -6.13
N LEU A 29 -13.71 -3.34 -5.09
CA LEU A 29 -14.54 -4.29 -4.35
C LEU A 29 -15.63 -4.90 -5.24
N GLU A 30 -16.29 -4.09 -6.05
CA GLU A 30 -17.27 -4.58 -7.04
C GLU A 30 -16.61 -5.53 -8.04
N TYR A 31 -15.46 -5.15 -8.60
CA TYR A 31 -14.65 -6.01 -9.47
C TYR A 31 -14.33 -7.35 -8.78
N ARG A 32 -13.86 -7.32 -7.53
CA ARG A 32 -13.55 -8.55 -6.76
C ARG A 32 -14.78 -9.37 -6.42
N SER A 33 -15.96 -8.76 -6.27
CA SER A 33 -17.21 -9.49 -5.99
C SER A 33 -17.65 -10.38 -7.15
N ARG A 34 -17.16 -10.10 -8.36
CA ARG A 34 -17.41 -10.88 -9.59
C ARG A 34 -16.39 -12.01 -9.79
N ASP A 35 -15.45 -12.21 -8.86
CA ASP A 35 -14.46 -13.30 -8.90
C ASP A 35 -15.16 -14.66 -8.76
N SER A 36 -15.00 -15.51 -9.78
CA SER A 36 -15.61 -16.85 -9.85
C SER A 36 -14.84 -17.92 -9.05
N GLY A 37 -13.80 -17.52 -8.31
CA GLY A 37 -13.02 -18.39 -7.44
C GLY A 37 -11.64 -18.79 -7.99
N ASP A 38 -11.26 -18.32 -9.18
CA ASP A 38 -9.91 -18.50 -9.75
C ASP A 38 -8.93 -17.39 -9.31
N GLY A 39 -9.41 -16.47 -8.47
CA GLY A 39 -8.63 -15.34 -7.98
C GLY A 39 -8.78 -14.09 -8.85
N PHE A 40 -9.60 -14.13 -9.90
CA PHE A 40 -9.97 -12.97 -10.70
C PHE A 40 -11.41 -13.09 -11.23
N PRO A 41 -12.04 -11.99 -11.69
CA PRO A 41 -13.30 -12.09 -12.42
C PRO A 41 -13.13 -12.95 -13.69
N PRO A 42 -14.20 -13.44 -14.31
CA PRO A 42 -14.11 -13.92 -15.68
C PRO A 42 -13.70 -12.77 -16.62
N LEU A 43 -13.01 -13.09 -17.71
CA LEU A 43 -12.93 -12.15 -18.84
C LEU A 43 -14.31 -12.23 -19.49
N ASP A 44 -15.09 -11.15 -19.49
CA ASP A 44 -16.36 -11.14 -20.23
C ASP A 44 -16.03 -11.35 -21.72
N ASP A 45 -16.41 -12.50 -22.27
CA ASP A 45 -16.32 -12.81 -23.71
C ASP A 45 -17.38 -12.04 -24.54
N ALA A 46 -18.09 -11.08 -23.93
CA ALA A 46 -19.11 -10.29 -24.59
C ALA A 46 -18.47 -9.16 -25.41
N GLU A 47 -18.95 -8.98 -26.65
CA GLU A 47 -18.57 -7.89 -27.56
C GLU A 47 -18.40 -6.54 -26.82
N PRO A 48 -17.36 -5.75 -27.16
CA PRO A 48 -17.14 -4.45 -26.53
C PRO A 48 -18.43 -3.62 -26.65
N PRO A 49 -18.98 -3.11 -25.53
CA PRO A 49 -20.19 -2.31 -25.59
C PRO A 49 -19.93 -1.09 -26.48
N LEU A 50 -20.79 -0.91 -27.48
CA LEU A 50 -20.85 0.30 -28.29
C LEU A 50 -21.09 1.51 -27.37
N LEU A 51 -20.01 2.19 -27.00
CA LEU A 51 -19.93 3.43 -26.22
C LEU A 51 -20.53 3.35 -24.79
N PRO A 52 -19.85 3.93 -23.77
CA PRO A 52 -20.37 3.91 -22.42
C PRO A 52 -21.52 4.90 -22.27
N SER A 53 -22.76 4.41 -22.31
CA SER A 53 -23.89 5.12 -21.72
C SER A 53 -23.77 5.01 -20.19
N SER A 54 -23.35 6.10 -19.55
CA SER A 54 -23.42 6.34 -18.11
C SER A 54 -22.72 5.32 -17.19
N GLY A 55 -21.48 5.64 -16.81
CA GLY A 55 -21.01 5.47 -15.42
C GLY A 55 -20.77 4.07 -14.87
N THR A 56 -20.91 2.99 -15.64
CA THR A 56 -20.60 1.63 -15.16
C THR A 56 -19.19 1.24 -15.57
N ILE A 57 -18.24 1.30 -14.62
CA ILE A 57 -16.86 0.83 -14.82
C ILE A 57 -16.87 -0.70 -14.74
N ASN A 58 -17.28 -1.37 -15.82
CA ASN A 58 -17.36 -2.83 -15.85
C ASN A 58 -15.98 -3.52 -15.95
N ASN A 59 -14.97 -2.80 -16.44
CA ASN A 59 -13.58 -3.23 -16.47
C ASN A 59 -12.73 -2.12 -15.83
N ILE A 60 -12.21 -2.35 -14.63
CA ILE A 60 -11.26 -1.42 -14.04
C ILE A 60 -9.91 -1.66 -14.71
N GLU A 61 -9.72 -0.94 -15.79
CA GLU A 61 -8.40 -0.60 -16.28
C GLU A 61 -7.92 0.61 -15.46
N LEU A 62 -6.74 0.51 -14.84
CA LEU A 62 -6.13 1.68 -14.25
C LEU A 62 -5.61 2.54 -15.40
N VAL A 63 -6.41 3.55 -15.71
CA VAL A 63 -6.20 4.49 -16.79
C VAL A 63 -5.45 5.69 -16.23
N ASP A 64 -4.37 6.10 -16.89
CA ASP A 64 -3.68 7.35 -16.57
C ASP A 64 -4.65 8.53 -16.82
N LEU A 65 -5.17 9.09 -15.72
CA LEU A 65 -6.37 9.95 -15.73
C LEU A 65 -6.08 11.43 -15.94
N PHE A 66 -4.82 11.86 -16.04
CA PHE A 66 -4.53 13.29 -15.79
C PHE A 66 -4.38 14.21 -16.99
N VAL A 67 -4.30 13.73 -18.24
CA VAL A 67 -4.47 14.66 -19.36
C VAL A 67 -5.10 14.00 -20.59
N PHE A 68 -4.72 12.77 -20.96
CA PHE A 68 -5.37 11.99 -22.01
C PHE A 68 -5.10 10.51 -21.74
N PRO A 69 -6.12 9.65 -21.62
CA PRO A 69 -5.90 8.24 -21.35
C PRO A 69 -5.36 7.53 -22.60
N THR A 70 -4.04 7.45 -22.73
CA THR A 70 -3.40 6.75 -23.86
C THR A 70 -3.15 5.27 -23.58
N LEU A 71 -3.27 4.85 -22.32
CA LEU A 71 -2.87 3.53 -21.87
C LEU A 71 -3.67 3.10 -20.64
N ALA A 72 -4.18 1.88 -20.72
CA ALA A 72 -4.86 1.16 -19.67
C ALA A 72 -3.97 0.01 -19.17
N ILE A 73 -3.84 -0.14 -17.85
CA ILE A 73 -3.16 -1.30 -17.24
C ILE A 73 -4.20 -2.11 -16.46
N SER A 74 -4.31 -3.39 -16.79
CA SER A 74 -5.26 -4.27 -16.10
C SER A 74 -4.86 -4.51 -14.64
N ILE A 75 -5.84 -4.58 -13.75
CA ILE A 75 -5.62 -4.99 -12.35
C ILE A 75 -4.97 -6.38 -12.27
N ARG A 76 -5.25 -7.28 -13.23
CA ARG A 76 -4.63 -8.61 -13.29
C ARG A 76 -3.12 -8.52 -13.46
N THR A 77 -2.65 -7.66 -14.36
CA THR A 77 -1.22 -7.43 -14.57
C THR A 77 -0.54 -6.91 -13.30
N LEU A 78 -1.18 -5.98 -12.59
CA LEU A 78 -0.67 -5.40 -11.35
C LEU A 78 -0.67 -6.41 -10.19
N SER A 79 -1.72 -7.23 -10.09
CA SER A 79 -1.81 -8.33 -9.12
C SER A 79 -0.77 -9.42 -9.39
N ALA A 80 -0.59 -9.81 -10.66
CA ALA A 80 0.42 -10.78 -11.07
C ALA A 80 1.83 -10.29 -10.73
N PHE A 81 2.14 -9.02 -11.02
CA PHE A 81 3.42 -8.43 -10.62
C PHE A 81 3.61 -8.41 -9.10
N ARG A 82 2.58 -8.02 -8.33
CA ARG A 82 2.63 -8.06 -6.85
C ARG A 82 2.94 -9.47 -6.33
N GLN A 83 2.35 -10.51 -6.91
CA GLN A 83 2.61 -11.90 -6.53
C GLN A 83 4.02 -12.35 -6.92
N ALA A 84 4.45 -12.06 -8.15
CA ALA A 84 5.79 -12.39 -8.63
C ALA A 84 6.90 -11.69 -7.82
N HIS A 85 6.71 -10.42 -7.46
CA HIS A 85 7.67 -9.66 -6.65
C HIS A 85 7.75 -10.18 -5.21
N ARG A 86 6.66 -10.71 -4.64
CA ARG A 86 6.65 -11.34 -3.31
C ARG A 86 7.46 -12.63 -3.25
N THR A 87 7.38 -13.45 -4.30
CA THR A 87 8.11 -14.73 -4.37
C THR A 87 9.56 -14.55 -4.84
N CYS A 88 9.82 -13.55 -5.67
CA CYS A 88 11.14 -13.21 -6.17
C CYS A 88 11.42 -11.70 -6.06
N PRO A 89 11.93 -11.23 -4.92
CA PRO A 89 12.29 -9.81 -4.73
C PRO A 89 13.35 -9.30 -5.72
N ARG A 90 14.09 -10.19 -6.39
CA ARG A 90 15.03 -9.83 -7.47
C ARG A 90 14.32 -9.37 -8.73
N PHE A 91 13.06 -9.77 -8.93
CA PHE A 91 12.21 -9.29 -10.02
C PHE A 91 11.60 -7.95 -9.66
N ASN A 92 12.41 -6.90 -9.77
CA ASN A 92 12.02 -5.55 -9.40
C ASN A 92 11.09 -4.87 -10.42
N ILE A 93 10.50 -3.76 -10.02
CA ILE A 93 9.56 -2.99 -10.85
C ILE A 93 10.18 -2.51 -12.17
N GLN A 94 11.49 -2.21 -12.20
CA GLN A 94 12.17 -1.80 -13.42
C GLN A 94 12.30 -2.96 -14.42
N ALA A 95 12.50 -4.18 -13.94
CA ALA A 95 12.49 -5.37 -14.77
C ALA A 95 11.10 -5.60 -15.39
N GLN A 96 10.03 -5.39 -14.62
CA GLN A 96 8.65 -5.44 -15.12
C GLN A 96 8.36 -4.34 -16.16
N CYS A 97 8.76 -3.09 -15.91
CA CYS A 97 8.60 -2.01 -16.88
C CYS A 97 9.32 -2.32 -18.20
N LYS A 98 10.54 -2.89 -18.14
CA LYS A 98 11.27 -3.35 -19.32
C LYS A 98 10.54 -4.47 -20.06
N ALA A 99 9.99 -5.45 -19.32
CA ALA A 99 9.22 -6.54 -19.90
C ALA A 99 7.95 -6.04 -20.61
N LEU A 100 7.36 -4.93 -20.15
CA LEU A 100 6.22 -4.26 -20.76
C LEU A 100 6.62 -3.20 -21.81
N CYS A 101 7.76 -3.38 -22.49
CA CYS A 101 8.24 -2.46 -23.53
C CYS A 101 8.53 -1.03 -23.02
N HIS A 102 9.16 -0.91 -21.85
CA HIS A 102 9.51 0.37 -21.22
C HIS A 102 8.31 1.24 -20.81
N LEU A 103 7.26 0.60 -20.31
CA LEU A 103 6.04 1.28 -19.86
C LEU A 103 6.30 2.13 -18.61
N HIS A 104 6.59 3.42 -18.80
CA HIS A 104 6.93 4.33 -17.70
C HIS A 104 5.79 4.56 -16.71
N ASN A 105 4.53 4.49 -17.16
CA ASN A 105 3.35 4.71 -16.32
C ASN A 105 2.99 3.49 -15.46
N PHE A 106 3.69 2.35 -15.62
CA PHE A 106 3.44 1.16 -14.83
C PHE A 106 3.71 1.39 -13.33
N THR A 107 4.73 2.18 -12.98
CA THR A 107 5.07 2.42 -11.58
C THR A 107 3.96 3.19 -10.88
N VAL A 108 3.45 4.25 -11.52
CA VAL A 108 2.35 5.06 -11.01
C VAL A 108 1.09 4.21 -10.85
N ALA A 109 0.72 3.44 -11.86
CA ALA A 109 -0.43 2.52 -11.79
C ALA A 109 -0.27 1.48 -10.66
N PHE A 110 0.94 0.98 -10.44
CA PHE A 110 1.24 0.04 -9.38
C PHE A 110 1.12 0.67 -7.99
N ASP A 111 1.62 1.89 -7.80
CA ASP A 111 1.50 2.61 -6.53
C ASP A 111 0.02 2.85 -6.17
N ILE A 112 -0.80 3.26 -7.15
CA ILE A 112 -2.25 3.44 -6.95
C ILE A 112 -2.93 2.10 -6.64
N TYR A 113 -2.54 1.02 -7.33
CA TYR A 113 -3.06 -0.30 -7.03
C TYR A 113 -2.73 -0.73 -5.59
N LEU A 114 -1.51 -0.49 -5.11
CA LEU A 114 -1.14 -0.75 -3.72
C LEU A 114 -1.97 0.11 -2.74
N GLU A 115 -2.26 1.36 -3.10
CA GLU A 115 -3.12 2.25 -2.30
C GLU A 115 -4.56 1.72 -2.20
N ILE A 116 -5.15 1.30 -3.32
CA ILE A 116 -6.47 0.68 -3.36
C ILE A 116 -6.51 -0.54 -2.44
N ILE A 117 -5.53 -1.43 -2.58
CA ILE A 117 -5.42 -2.62 -1.74
C ILE A 117 -5.32 -2.25 -0.25
N HIS A 118 -4.55 -1.22 0.08
CA HIS A 118 -4.41 -0.76 1.46
C HIS A 118 -5.75 -0.30 2.05
N HIS A 119 -6.51 0.51 1.32
CA HIS A 119 -7.84 0.95 1.76
C HIS A 119 -8.85 -0.19 1.85
N VAL A 120 -8.77 -1.18 0.94
CA VAL A 120 -9.58 -2.40 1.03
C VAL A 120 -9.26 -3.14 2.32
N GLU A 121 -7.98 -3.33 2.64
CA GLU A 121 -7.53 -3.97 3.87
C GLU A 121 -8.06 -3.22 5.10
N GLN A 122 -7.96 -1.89 5.14
CA GLN A 122 -8.51 -1.08 6.24
C GLN A 122 -10.02 -1.29 6.43
N ARG A 123 -10.79 -1.31 5.33
CA ARG A 123 -12.23 -1.57 5.39
C ARG A 123 -12.53 -3.00 5.85
N MET A 124 -11.74 -3.98 5.42
CA MET A 124 -11.87 -5.37 5.87
C MET A 124 -11.56 -5.51 7.36
N GLN A 125 -10.46 -4.93 7.84
CA GLN A 125 -10.10 -4.96 9.26
C GLN A 125 -11.21 -4.32 10.11
N LYS A 126 -11.72 -3.15 9.70
CA LYS A 126 -12.86 -2.51 10.37
C LYS A 126 -14.12 -3.38 10.36
N ALA A 127 -14.47 -4.00 9.23
CA ALA A 127 -15.62 -4.88 9.12
C ALA A 127 -15.50 -6.13 9.99
N LEU A 128 -14.27 -6.61 10.21
CA LEU A 128 -13.96 -7.74 11.08
C LEU A 128 -13.79 -7.33 12.56
N GLY A 129 -13.95 -6.05 12.92
CA GLY A 129 -13.74 -5.54 14.28
C GLY A 129 -12.28 -5.56 14.74
N ARG A 130 -11.34 -5.36 13.80
CA ARG A 130 -9.89 -5.48 13.98
C ARG A 130 -9.14 -4.16 13.85
N ASP A 131 -9.85 -3.05 13.99
CA ASP A 131 -9.33 -1.69 13.82
C ASP A 131 -8.92 -0.99 15.12
N ALA A 132 -9.00 -1.68 16.26
CA ALA A 132 -8.50 -1.12 17.53
C ALA A 132 -6.96 -0.98 17.52
N PRO A 133 -6.39 0.07 18.14
CA PRO A 133 -4.95 0.36 18.09
C PRO A 133 -4.05 -0.79 18.57
N ASP A 134 -4.50 -1.52 19.58
CA ASP A 134 -3.83 -2.65 20.23
C ASP A 134 -4.37 -4.01 19.76
N TRP A 135 -5.31 -4.05 18.81
CA TRP A 135 -5.93 -5.29 18.34
C TRP A 135 -4.88 -6.32 17.92
N ARG A 136 -3.87 -5.88 17.17
CA ARG A 136 -2.76 -6.72 16.73
C ARG A 136 -1.99 -7.34 17.90
N LEU A 137 -1.65 -6.54 18.90
CA LEU A 137 -0.89 -7.00 20.06
C LEU A 137 -1.65 -8.10 20.82
N HIS A 138 -2.98 -7.96 20.90
CA HIS A 138 -3.84 -8.94 21.55
C HIS A 138 -4.14 -10.19 20.70
N ASN A 139 -4.04 -10.12 19.35
CA ASN A 139 -4.64 -11.16 18.48
C ASN A 139 -3.75 -11.70 17.34
N GLU A 140 -2.72 -11.01 16.84
CA GLU A 140 -2.02 -11.43 15.60
C GLU A 140 -0.89 -12.45 15.80
N CYS A 141 -0.19 -12.46 16.94
CA CYS A 141 0.85 -13.47 17.18
C CYS A 141 0.40 -14.47 18.25
N PRO A 142 -0.28 -15.57 17.87
CA PRO A 142 -0.59 -16.64 18.80
C PRO A 142 0.66 -17.16 19.51
N ALA A 143 1.75 -17.39 18.78
CA ALA A 143 2.98 -17.92 19.38
C ALA A 143 3.71 -16.94 20.32
N CYS A 144 3.43 -15.63 20.26
CA CYS A 144 4.12 -14.63 21.06
C CYS A 144 3.31 -14.18 22.28
N PHE A 145 1.98 -14.22 22.21
CA PHE A 145 1.10 -13.62 23.23
C PHE A 145 -0.12 -14.45 23.61
N TYR A 146 -0.40 -15.58 22.94
CA TYR A 146 -1.53 -16.44 23.29
C TYR A 146 -1.13 -17.38 24.43
N ARG A 147 -1.77 -17.21 25.59
CA ARG A 147 -1.59 -18.08 26.75
C ARG A 147 -2.69 -19.14 26.78
N LEU A 148 -2.29 -20.40 27.01
CA LEU A 148 -3.26 -21.49 27.20
C LEU A 148 -3.75 -21.52 28.66
N GLU A 149 -4.96 -22.07 28.86
CA GLU A 149 -5.40 -22.46 30.20
C GLU A 149 -4.39 -23.47 30.78
N ASP A 150 -3.98 -23.25 32.04
CA ASP A 150 -2.98 -24.04 32.76
C ASP A 150 -1.53 -23.99 32.21
N GLU A 151 -1.19 -23.02 31.36
CA GLU A 151 0.20 -22.83 30.93
C GLU A 151 1.10 -22.41 32.10
N PRO A 152 2.21 -23.13 32.37
CA PRO A 152 3.10 -22.80 33.49
C PRO A 152 3.79 -21.46 33.25
N SER A 153 3.81 -20.60 34.28
CA SER A 153 4.53 -19.33 34.23
C SER A 153 6.01 -19.56 33.90
N LEU A 154 6.48 -18.97 32.81
CA LEU A 154 7.89 -18.99 32.45
C LEU A 154 8.64 -17.93 33.27
N THR A 155 9.94 -18.13 33.50
CA THR A 155 10.81 -17.09 34.10
C THR A 155 10.92 -15.87 33.18
N PHE A 156 10.87 -16.10 31.87
CA PHE A 156 10.84 -15.07 30.84
C PHE A 156 9.74 -15.44 29.83
N ASP A 157 8.71 -14.60 29.75
CA ASP A 157 7.54 -14.84 28.88
C ASP A 157 7.82 -14.52 27.40
N TRP A 158 8.92 -13.81 27.11
CA TRP A 158 9.20 -13.31 25.76
C TRP A 158 10.70 -13.20 25.50
N LEU A 159 11.15 -13.70 24.33
CA LEU A 159 12.51 -13.53 23.82
C LEU A 159 12.46 -12.71 22.54
N VAL A 160 13.18 -11.60 22.52
CA VAL A 160 13.19 -10.66 21.39
C VAL A 160 14.58 -10.59 20.78
N SER A 161 14.65 -10.67 19.46
CA SER A 161 15.83 -10.28 18.70
C SER A 161 15.49 -9.04 17.91
N ILE A 162 16.08 -7.92 18.28
CA ILE A 162 15.89 -6.63 17.62
C ILE A 162 17.15 -6.35 16.80
N ASP A 163 17.00 -6.07 15.51
CA ASP A 163 18.11 -5.52 14.73
C ASP A 163 18.44 -4.14 15.28
N GLY A 164 19.72 -3.86 15.55
CA GLY A 164 20.18 -2.62 16.20
C GLY A 164 19.96 -1.34 15.38
N ASN A 165 19.15 -1.42 14.32
CA ASN A 165 18.64 -0.32 13.51
C ASN A 165 19.75 0.64 13.04
N ASN A 166 20.90 0.08 12.64
CA ASN A 166 22.05 0.85 12.18
C ASN A 166 21.80 1.61 10.85
N SER A 167 20.65 1.40 10.21
CA SER A 167 20.22 2.09 9.00
C SER A 167 19.81 3.56 9.24
N LEU A 168 19.58 3.97 10.50
CA LEU A 168 19.14 5.32 10.85
C LEU A 168 20.28 6.35 10.99
N LYS A 169 21.52 5.98 10.68
CA LYS A 169 22.66 6.92 10.61
C LYS A 169 22.61 7.74 9.33
N ARG A 170 21.66 8.66 9.22
CA ARG A 170 21.65 9.69 8.19
C ARG A 170 22.44 10.91 8.66
N TRP A 171 23.29 11.44 7.78
CA TRP A 171 23.94 12.72 7.99
C TRP A 171 22.89 13.83 7.94
N ASP A 172 23.00 14.79 8.86
CA ASP A 172 22.13 15.97 8.86
C ASP A 172 22.19 16.65 7.49
N THR A 173 21.02 16.86 6.89
CA THR A 173 20.83 17.58 5.62
C THR A 173 21.48 18.96 5.58
N SER A 174 21.67 19.60 6.73
CA SER A 174 22.41 20.86 6.88
C SER A 174 23.86 20.74 6.38
N LEU A 175 24.48 19.56 6.48
CA LEU A 175 25.82 19.27 5.98
C LEU A 175 25.92 19.34 4.45
N TYR A 176 24.80 19.23 3.74
CA TYR A 176 24.73 19.34 2.28
C TYR A 176 24.20 20.71 1.81
N GLY A 177 23.97 21.66 2.72
CA GLY A 177 23.46 23.00 2.39
C GLY A 177 22.01 23.01 1.88
N VAL A 178 21.26 21.93 2.12
CA VAL A 178 19.86 21.79 1.71
C VAL A 178 18.97 21.94 2.93
N LYS A 179 17.94 22.80 2.85
CA LYS A 179 16.89 22.84 3.87
C LYS A 179 16.09 21.53 3.81
N PRO A 180 16.00 20.75 4.89
CA PRO A 180 15.12 19.59 4.91
C PRO A 180 13.67 20.06 4.72
N LEU A 181 12.97 19.43 3.78
CA LEU A 181 11.52 19.49 3.72
C LEU A 181 10.99 18.44 4.70
N GLU A 182 10.08 18.85 5.57
CA GLU A 182 9.44 17.96 6.53
C GLU A 182 8.63 16.91 5.77
N ASP A 183 8.95 15.63 6.00
CA ASP A 183 8.17 14.53 5.46
C ASP A 183 6.96 14.31 6.35
N SER A 184 5.82 14.90 5.97
CA SER A 184 4.58 14.81 6.73
C SER A 184 3.90 13.43 6.64
N ARG A 185 4.48 12.46 5.92
CA ARG A 185 3.89 11.14 5.76
C ARG A 185 4.03 10.36 7.05
N THR A 186 2.92 9.85 7.56
CA THR A 186 2.90 8.97 8.72
C THR A 186 2.96 7.51 8.31
N SER A 187 3.43 6.65 9.21
CA SER A 187 3.40 5.23 8.97
C SER A 187 1.95 4.74 8.83
N ARG A 188 1.72 3.90 7.81
CA ARG A 188 0.41 3.30 7.53
C ARG A 188 0.09 2.08 8.37
N SER A 189 1.07 1.60 9.14
CA SER A 189 0.98 0.33 9.84
C SER A 189 1.07 0.54 11.33
N THR A 190 0.18 -0.14 12.07
CA THR A 190 0.22 -0.22 13.54
C THR A 190 1.43 -0.98 14.09
N TYR A 191 2.37 -1.45 13.24
CA TYR A 191 3.69 -1.91 13.67
C TYR A 191 4.62 -0.76 14.07
N TRP A 192 4.34 0.46 13.63
CA TRP A 192 5.16 1.63 13.94
C TRP A 192 4.53 2.39 15.09
N LEU A 193 5.34 2.67 16.11
CA LEU A 193 4.97 3.54 17.21
C LEU A 193 5.35 4.98 16.84
N SER A 194 4.54 5.94 17.28
CA SER A 194 4.89 7.35 17.13
C SER A 194 6.10 7.69 17.99
N GLU A 195 6.89 8.69 17.59
CA GLU A 195 7.98 9.21 18.43
C GLU A 195 7.43 9.64 19.80
N GLU A 196 6.26 10.28 19.82
CA GLU A 196 5.58 10.69 21.04
C GLU A 196 5.25 9.52 21.99
N ASP A 197 4.88 8.36 21.47
CA ASP A 197 4.60 7.17 22.28
C ASP A 197 5.88 6.53 22.81
N VAL A 198 6.96 6.51 22.01
CA VAL A 198 8.26 5.96 22.40
C VAL A 198 8.94 6.85 23.44
N ASP A 199 8.89 8.17 23.24
CA ASP A 199 9.55 9.16 24.09
C ASP A 199 9.04 9.19 25.53
N ARG A 200 7.85 8.62 25.80
CA ARG A 200 7.35 8.42 27.17
C ARG A 200 8.28 7.55 28.02
N PHE A 201 9.05 6.67 27.38
CA PHE A 201 9.92 5.69 28.03
C PHE A 201 11.41 6.08 27.98
N LYS A 202 11.76 7.24 27.40
CA LYS A 202 13.16 7.63 27.13
C LYS A 202 14.04 7.67 28.38
N ASP A 203 13.43 7.96 29.54
CA ASP A 203 14.12 8.11 30.84
C ASP A 203 13.99 6.86 31.73
N GLU A 204 13.36 5.78 31.25
CA GLU A 204 13.13 4.55 32.03
C GLU A 204 14.29 3.55 31.97
N VAL A 205 15.21 3.71 31.01
CA VAL A 205 16.38 2.84 30.86
C VAL A 205 17.54 3.42 31.67
N LYS A 206 17.91 2.73 32.77
CA LYS A 206 19.10 3.02 33.59
C LYS A 206 20.34 2.32 33.08
#